data_AF-A0A9P6RXS7-F1
#
_entry.id   AF-A0A9P6RXS7-F1
#
_cell.length_a   1.000
_cell.length_b   1.000
_cell.length_c   1.000
_cell.angle_alpha   90.00
_cell.angle_beta   90.00
_cell.angle_gamma   90.00
#
_symmetry.space_group_name_H-M   'P 1'
#
loop_
_entity.id
_entity.type
_entity.pdbx_description
1 polymer ?
#
loop_
_entity_poly.entity_id
_entity_poly.type
_entity_poly.pdbx_seq_one_letter_code
_entity_poly.pdbx_strand_id
1 'polypeptide(L)'
;MKITIAAAIGLLALTLTEAVKVNPLPAPVQIKWAKTGPVKVDKNFKIVGPNHDILNKAYARTANLIKSEKWTPVTWERPAA
;
A
#
# COMPACT_ATOMS: atom_id res chain seq x y z
N MET A 1 30.73 28.50 3.15
CA MET A 1 30.40 27.23 2.44
C MET A 1 29.29 27.51 1.45
N LYS A 2 29.54 27.42 0.14
CA LYS A 2 28.50 27.61 -0.89
C LYS A 2 27.89 26.23 -1.20
N ILE A 3 26.70 25.95 -0.68
CA ILE A 3 25.96 24.75 -1.06
C ILE A 3 25.45 24.97 -2.48
N THR A 4 25.89 24.13 -3.41
CA THR A 4 25.49 24.22 -4.82
C THR A 4 24.05 23.74 -4.97
N ILE A 5 23.31 24.31 -5.93
CA ILE A 5 21.91 23.93 -6.21
C ILE A 5 21.80 22.42 -6.49
N ALA A 6 22.81 21.82 -7.12
CA ALA A 6 22.90 20.38 -7.35
C ALA A 6 22.94 19.56 -6.05
N ALA A 7 23.65 20.04 -5.02
CA ALA A 7 23.69 19.39 -3.70
C ALA A 7 22.36 19.51 -2.95
N ALA A 8 21.63 20.62 -3.13
CA ALA A 8 20.30 20.80 -2.53
C ALA A 8 19.23 19.87 -3.17
N ILE A 9 19.28 19.68 -4.49
CA ILE A 9 18.37 18.77 -5.22
C ILE A 9 18.63 17.30 -4.84
N GLY A 10 19.90 16.90 -4.68
CA GLY A 10 20.26 15.56 -4.21
C GLY A 10 19.74 15.25 -2.81
N LEU A 11 19.70 16.25 -1.91
CA LEU A 11 19.17 16.09 -0.56
C LEU A 11 17.63 16.00 -0.53
N LEU A 12 16.94 16.73 -1.42
CA LEU A 12 15.47 16.64 -1.58
C LEU A 12 15.03 15.29 -2.16
N ALA A 13 15.78 14.72 -3.10
CA ALA A 13 15.45 13.43 -3.71
C ALA A 13 15.54 12.24 -2.72
N LEU A 14 16.34 12.37 -1.66
CA LEU A 14 16.46 11.35 -0.60
C LEU A 14 15.26 11.31 0.37
N THR A 15 14.35 12.29 0.31
CA THR A 15 13.22 12.41 1.25
C THR A 15 11.91 11.81 0.75
N LEU A 16 11.84 11.36 -0.51
CA LEU A 16 10.64 10.74 -1.08
C LEU A 16 10.60 9.23 -0.77
N THR A 17 10.62 8.86 0.51
CA THR A 17 10.08 7.55 0.88
C THR A 17 8.57 7.65 0.77
N GLU A 18 7.97 7.01 -0.23
CA GLU A 18 6.51 6.92 -0.32
C GLU A 18 6.00 6.17 0.90
N ALA A 19 5.61 6.92 1.94
CA ALA A 19 4.97 6.36 3.11
C ALA A 19 3.67 5.71 2.64
N VAL A 20 3.54 4.41 2.88
CA VAL A 20 2.33 3.68 2.56
C VAL A 20 1.19 4.25 3.40
N LYS A 21 0.19 4.81 2.73
CA LYS A 21 -0.93 5.50 3.39
C LYS A 21 -1.93 4.56 4.06
N VAL A 22 -1.94 3.28 3.67
CA VAL A 22 -2.92 2.32 4.20
C VAL A 22 -2.54 1.94 5.63
N ASN A 23 -3.54 1.92 6.52
CA ASN A 23 -3.37 1.57 7.94
C ASN A 23 -4.37 0.46 8.31
N PRO A 24 -4.02 -0.83 8.10
CA PRO A 24 -4.94 -1.94 8.37
C PRO A 24 -5.27 -2.05 9.86
N LEU A 25 -6.54 -2.31 10.16
CA LEU A 25 -7.05 -2.47 11.52
C LEU A 25 -7.65 -3.87 11.73
N PRO A 26 -7.41 -4.52 12.88
CA PRO A 26 -6.43 -4.14 13.91
C PRO A 26 -4.99 -4.16 13.37
N ALA A 27 -4.09 -3.43 14.04
CA ALA A 27 -2.69 -3.38 13.65
C ALA A 27 -2.10 -4.81 13.64
N PRO A 28 -1.52 -5.28 12.51
CA PRO A 28 -0.85 -6.56 12.46
C PRO A 28 0.34 -6.58 13.44
N VAL A 29 0.61 -7.75 14.05
CA VAL A 29 1.75 -7.93 14.97
C VAL A 29 3.08 -7.58 14.29
N GLN A 30 3.20 -7.89 12.99
CA GLN A 30 4.37 -7.56 12.18
C GLN A 30 3.91 -7.11 10.80
N ILE A 31 4.40 -5.95 10.35
CA ILE A 31 4.19 -5.44 8.99
C ILE A 31 5.48 -4.83 8.45
N LYS A 32 5.80 -5.11 7.19
CA LYS A 32 6.94 -4.52 6.48
C LYS A 32 6.49 -4.11 5.08
N TRP A 33 6.76 -2.87 4.72
CA TRP A 33 6.46 -2.33 3.39
C TRP A 33 7.71 -2.35 2.51
N ALA A 34 7.56 -2.83 1.28
CA ALA A 34 8.61 -2.75 0.26
C ALA A 34 8.73 -1.33 -0.31
N LYS A 35 9.90 -1.02 -0.88
CA LYS A 35 10.19 0.27 -1.53
C LYS A 35 10.20 0.18 -3.07
N THR A 36 9.67 -0.91 -3.63
CA THR A 36 9.68 -1.20 -5.07
C THR A 36 8.58 -0.49 -5.85
N GLY A 37 7.82 0.39 -5.19
CA GLY A 37 6.67 1.09 -5.80
C GLY A 37 5.37 0.26 -5.81
N PRO A 38 4.31 0.78 -6.43
CA PRO A 38 2.98 0.16 -6.43
C PRO A 38 2.92 -1.12 -7.28
N VAL A 39 2.15 -2.10 -6.80
CA VAL A 39 1.82 -3.32 -7.56
C VAL A 39 0.42 -3.21 -8.12
N LYS A 40 0.28 -3.35 -9.44
CA LYS A 40 -1.02 -3.31 -10.11
C LYS A 40 -1.78 -4.62 -9.88
N VAL A 41 -3.02 -4.52 -9.41
CA VAL A 41 -3.92 -5.68 -9.28
C VAL A 41 -4.40 -6.08 -10.68
N ASP A 42 -4.17 -7.34 -11.05
CA ASP A 42 -4.61 -7.90 -12.33
C ASP A 42 -6.15 -8.08 -12.35
N LYS A 43 -6.76 -7.97 -13.53
CA LYS A 43 -8.20 -8.20 -13.71
C LYS A 43 -8.61 -9.63 -13.29
N ASN A 44 -7.70 -10.59 -13.41
CA ASN A 44 -7.85 -12.00 -13.06
C ASN A 44 -7.23 -12.35 -11.68
N PHE A 45 -7.09 -11.37 -10.77
CA PHE A 45 -6.71 -11.65 -9.38
C PHE A 45 -7.65 -12.68 -8.77
N LYS A 46 -7.15 -13.86 -8.41
CA LYS A 46 -7.91 -15.01 -7.89
C LYS A 46 -7.19 -15.69 -6.74
N ILE A 47 -7.93 -16.35 -5.86
CA ILE A 47 -7.37 -17.26 -4.88
C ILE A 47 -6.92 -18.56 -5.58
N VAL A 48 -5.77 -19.09 -5.20
CA VAL A 48 -5.27 -20.40 -5.64
C VAL A 48 -5.11 -21.25 -4.38
N GLY A 49 -5.77 -22.41 -4.36
CA GLY A 49 -5.76 -23.28 -3.20
C GLY A 49 -6.76 -24.45 -3.32
N PRO A 50 -6.95 -25.23 -2.25
CA PRO A 50 -7.92 -26.31 -2.22
C PRO A 50 -9.34 -25.82 -2.52
N ASN A 51 -10.15 -26.66 -3.15
CA ASN A 51 -11.55 -26.34 -3.38
C ASN A 51 -12.32 -26.38 -2.06
N HIS A 52 -12.44 -25.22 -1.40
CA HIS A 52 -13.05 -25.08 -0.09
C HIS A 52 -14.11 -23.99 -0.09
N ASP A 53 -15.36 -24.37 0.17
CA ASP A 53 -16.53 -23.49 0.04
C ASP A 53 -16.41 -22.18 0.85
N ILE A 54 -15.97 -22.27 2.11
CA ILE A 54 -15.82 -21.08 2.97
C ILE A 54 -14.79 -20.10 2.42
N LEU A 55 -13.65 -20.60 1.89
CA LEU A 55 -12.59 -19.76 1.35
C LEU A 55 -13.04 -19.09 0.06
N ASN A 56 -13.73 -19.85 -0.80
CA ASN A 56 -14.32 -19.34 -2.04
C ASN A 56 -15.33 -18.23 -1.76
N LYS A 57 -16.25 -18.44 -0.80
CA LYS A 57 -17.24 -17.44 -0.40
C LYS A 57 -16.60 -16.20 0.22
N ALA A 58 -15.57 -16.36 1.05
CA ALA A 58 -14.83 -15.24 1.63
C ALA A 58 -14.12 -14.42 0.55
N TYR A 59 -13.38 -15.09 -0.34
CA TYR A 59 -12.72 -14.44 -1.47
C TYR A 59 -13.71 -13.70 -2.36
N ALA A 60 -14.84 -14.31 -2.72
CA ALA A 60 -15.84 -13.68 -3.58
C ALA A 60 -16.36 -12.36 -2.99
N ARG A 61 -16.69 -12.32 -1.70
CA ARG A 61 -17.13 -11.08 -1.03
C ARG A 61 -16.04 -10.02 -1.02
N THR A 62 -14.82 -10.39 -0.61
CA THR A 62 -13.69 -9.44 -0.50
C THR A 62 -13.27 -8.90 -1.86
N ALA A 63 -13.16 -9.74 -2.89
CA ALA A 63 -12.78 -9.33 -4.23
C ALA A 63 -13.81 -8.40 -4.87
N ASN A 64 -15.11 -8.67 -4.64
CA ASN A 64 -16.19 -7.80 -5.11
C ASN A 64 -16.14 -6.44 -4.41
N LEU A 65 -15.90 -6.41 -3.10
CA LEU A 65 -15.74 -5.16 -2.35
C LEU A 65 -14.58 -4.32 -2.86
N ILE A 66 -13.38 -4.92 -3.04
CA ILE A 66 -12.20 -4.22 -3.56
C ILE A 66 -12.48 -3.58 -4.94
N LYS A 67 -13.17 -4.31 -5.83
CA LYS A 67 -13.47 -3.84 -7.20
C LYS A 67 -14.52 -2.74 -7.26
N SER A 68 -15.51 -2.78 -6.36
CA SER A 68 -16.63 -1.83 -6.33
C SER A 68 -16.26 -0.54 -5.61
N GLU A 69 -15.69 -0.64 -4.41
CA GLU A 69 -15.37 0.52 -3.57
C GLU A 69 -14.23 1.36 -4.14
N LYS A 70 -13.21 0.70 -4.74
CA LYS A 70 -11.97 1.36 -5.21
C LYS A 70 -11.43 2.32 -4.15
N TRP A 71 -11.40 1.82 -2.91
CA TRP A 71 -11.18 2.61 -1.71
C TRP A 71 -9.94 3.50 -1.81
N THR A 72 -10.08 4.72 -1.34
CA THR A 72 -9.00 5.71 -1.21
C THR A 72 -8.82 6.05 0.26
N PRO A 73 -7.57 6.12 0.77
CA PRO A 73 -7.31 6.54 2.14
C PRO A 73 -7.86 7.94 2.41
N VAL A 74 -8.77 8.04 3.39
CA VAL A 74 -9.36 9.32 3.82
C VAL A 74 -8.41 10.05 4.79
N THR A 75 -7.66 9.31 5.60
CA THR A 75 -6.66 9.82 6.55
C THR A 75 -5.38 8.99 6.48
N TRP A 76 -4.24 9.56 6.89
CA TRP A 76 -2.96 8.85 6.93
C TRP A 76 -2.01 9.45 7.96
N GLU A 77 -1.08 8.62 8.43
CA GLU A 77 -0.05 8.98 9.39
C GLU A 77 0.94 9.99 8.80
N ARG A 78 1.33 10.97 9.62
CA ARG A 78 2.33 11.98 9.29
C ARG A 78 3.12 12.34 10.55
N PRO A 79 4.40 12.75 10.42
CA PRO A 79 5.11 13.34 11.54
C PRO A 79 4.33 14.51 12.15
N ALA A 80 4.41 14.66 13.47
CA ALA A 80 3.94 15.88 14.11
C ALA A 80 4.77 17.08 13.62
N ALA A 81 4.13 18.25 13.54
CA ALA A 81 4.77 19.51 13.16
C ALA A 81 5.68 20.03 14.27
#